data_AF-A0A920C1P3-F1
#
_entry.id   AF-A0A920C1P3-F1
#
_cell.length_a   1.000
_cell.length_b   1.000
_cell.length_c   1.000
_cell.angle_alpha   90.00
_cell.angle_beta   90.00
_cell.angle_gamma   90.00
#
_symmetry.space_group_name_H-M   'P 1'
#
loop_
_entity.id
_entity.type
_entity.pdbx_description
1 polymer ?
#
loop_
_entity_poly.entity_id
_entity_poly.type
_entity_poly.pdbx_seq_one_letter_code
_entity_poly.pdbx_strand_id
1 'polypeptide(L)'
;MAISTIEKAGIKKENIFAVPLDNRTEERRVFDSHYRSDGTSLIDIGVALATAFSVIGASIGFKLAWGPIYWGLIGAALGFVLGFAIRLYTEKIFKKKKRLLKGKKSEIILIIDCQDSQAELIEEILWDHFALGVAKITSKP
;
A
#
# COMPACT_ATOMS: atom_id res chain seq x y z
N MET A 1 -14.68 22.06 -0.29
CA MET A 1 -15.85 22.46 0.52
C MET A 1 -15.44 22.94 1.90
N ALA A 2 -14.62 22.19 2.66
CA ALA A 2 -14.13 22.59 3.99
C ALA A 2 -13.61 24.04 4.09
N ILE A 3 -12.68 24.46 3.21
CA ILE A 3 -12.11 25.82 3.22
C ILE A 3 -13.20 26.90 3.05
N SER A 4 -14.18 26.67 2.18
CA SER A 4 -15.28 27.63 1.98
C SER A 4 -16.19 27.73 3.20
N THR A 5 -16.40 26.63 3.93
CA THR A 5 -17.18 26.62 5.18
C THR A 5 -16.45 27.39 6.27
N ILE A 6 -15.13 27.22 6.38
CA ILE A 6 -14.27 27.96 7.32
C ILE A 6 -14.25 29.46 7.00
N GLU A 7 -14.18 29.83 5.72
CA GLU A 7 -14.29 31.24 5.29
C GLU A 7 -15.64 31.86 5.67
N LYS A 8 -16.73 31.11 5.50
CA LYS A 8 -18.09 31.54 5.91
C LYS A 8 -18.24 31.67 7.42
N ALA A 9 -17.47 30.92 8.20
CA ALA A 9 -17.42 31.03 9.65
C ALA A 9 -16.65 32.28 10.15
N GLY A 10 -16.15 33.11 9.22
CA GLY A 10 -15.51 34.40 9.53
C GLY A 10 -13.99 34.36 9.58
N ILE A 11 -13.37 33.25 9.19
CA ILE A 11 -11.91 33.16 9.06
C ILE A 11 -11.47 33.75 7.72
N LYS A 12 -10.53 34.69 7.76
CA LYS A 12 -9.99 35.29 6.54
C LYS A 12 -9.07 34.31 5.82
N LYS A 13 -9.01 34.41 4.49
CA LYS A 13 -8.10 33.61 3.64
C LYS A 13 -6.63 33.70 4.04
N GLU A 14 -6.19 34.87 4.53
CA GLU A 14 -4.82 35.10 5.01
C GLU A 14 -4.44 34.22 6.22
N ASN A 15 -5.45 33.74 6.96
CA ASN A 15 -5.27 32.87 8.13
C ASN A 15 -5.40 31.38 7.80
N ILE A 16 -5.59 31.01 6.54
CA ILE A 16 -5.75 29.62 6.10
C ILE A 16 -4.56 29.24 5.23
N PHE A 17 -3.73 28.33 5.73
CA PHE A 17 -2.58 27.81 5.01
C PHE A 17 -2.82 26.36 4.62
N ALA A 18 -2.94 26.10 3.31
CA ALA A 18 -3.16 24.77 2.76
C ALA A 18 -1.94 24.33 1.94
N VAL A 19 -1.33 23.21 2.32
CA VAL A 19 -0.19 22.64 1.61
C VAL A 19 -0.50 21.22 1.18
N PRO A 20 -0.43 20.90 -0.13
CA PRO A 20 -0.50 19.53 -0.58
C PRO A 20 0.74 18.76 -0.13
N LEU A 21 0.55 17.58 0.44
CA LEU A 21 1.63 16.67 0.72
C LEU A 21 2.00 15.94 -0.55
N ASP A 22 3.30 15.94 -0.82
CA ASP A 22 3.87 15.04 -1.80
C ASP A 22 3.86 13.62 -1.26
N ASN A 23 2.98 12.79 -1.81
CA ASN A 23 3.07 11.37 -1.57
C ASN A 23 4.39 10.85 -2.13
N ARG A 24 5.20 10.27 -1.25
CA ARG A 24 6.42 9.56 -1.63
C ARG A 24 6.03 8.49 -2.65
N THR A 25 6.34 8.74 -3.93
CA THR A 25 6.34 7.71 -4.94
C THR A 25 7.56 6.85 -4.67
N GLU A 26 7.50 6.01 -3.64
CA GLU A 26 8.45 4.92 -3.54
C GLU A 26 8.25 4.07 -4.81
N GLU A 27 9.19 4.18 -5.73
CA GLU A 27 9.57 3.06 -6.55
C GLU A 27 9.97 1.95 -5.59
N ARG A 28 8.98 1.18 -5.13
CA ARG A 28 9.23 -0.13 -4.54
C ARG A 28 10.01 -0.90 -5.59
N ARG A 29 11.33 -0.93 -5.42
CA ARG A 29 12.22 -1.79 -6.20
C ARG A 29 11.69 -3.19 -5.97
N VAL A 30 11.70 -4.00 -7.03
CA VAL A 30 11.16 -5.36 -7.04
C VAL A 30 11.77 -6.26 -5.94
N PHE A 31 12.85 -5.79 -5.29
CA PHE A 31 13.62 -6.50 -4.27
C PHE A 31 13.71 -5.79 -2.90
N ASP A 32 13.22 -4.54 -2.76
CA ASP A 32 13.33 -3.81 -1.49
C ASP A 32 11.99 -3.79 -0.74
N SER A 33 11.69 -4.91 -0.08
CA SER A 33 11.07 -4.93 1.25
C SER A 33 10.83 -6.38 1.69
N HIS A 34 11.91 -7.09 2.04
CA HIS A 34 11.77 -7.97 3.18
C HIS A 34 11.37 -7.06 4.35
N TYR A 35 10.19 -7.28 4.93
CA TYR A 35 9.76 -6.64 6.18
C TYR A 35 9.08 -5.27 6.07
N ARG A 36 7.81 -5.24 5.65
CA ARG A 36 6.76 -4.47 6.36
C ARG A 36 5.36 -4.79 5.82
N SER A 37 4.57 -5.47 6.64
CA SER A 37 3.09 -5.55 6.69
C SER A 37 2.26 -5.94 5.44
N ASP A 38 2.84 -6.13 4.25
CA ASP A 38 2.07 -6.50 3.05
C ASP A 38 1.79 -8.02 2.92
N GLY A 39 2.21 -8.84 3.90
CA GLY A 39 1.81 -10.24 4.08
C GLY A 39 2.06 -11.19 2.90
N THR A 40 2.81 -10.77 1.88
CA THR A 40 2.96 -11.52 0.63
C THR A 40 4.41 -11.51 0.18
N SER A 41 5.21 -12.46 0.67
CA SER A 41 6.56 -12.66 0.15
C SER A 41 6.50 -13.14 -1.30
N LEU A 42 7.43 -12.67 -2.14
CA LEU A 42 7.58 -13.17 -3.52
C LEU A 42 7.85 -14.68 -3.54
N ILE A 43 8.40 -15.19 -2.44
CA ILE A 43 8.86 -16.57 -2.30
C ILE A 43 7.71 -17.49 -1.84
N ASP A 44 6.74 -17.00 -1.08
CA ASP A 44 5.70 -17.84 -0.47
C ASP A 44 4.87 -18.61 -1.50
N ILE A 45 4.45 -17.92 -2.57
CA ILE A 45 3.69 -18.54 -3.67
C ILE A 45 4.57 -19.53 -4.46
N GLY A 46 5.84 -19.20 -4.66
CA GLY A 46 6.80 -20.09 -5.30
C GLY A 46 6.99 -21.39 -4.52
N VAL A 47 7.15 -21.30 -3.19
CA VAL A 47 7.32 -22.45 -2.29
C VAL A 47 6.03 -23.28 -2.20
N ALA A 48 4.86 -22.65 -2.13
CA ALA A 48 3.58 -23.35 -2.11
C ALA A 48 3.37 -24.17 -3.40
N LEU A 49 3.62 -23.58 -4.57
CA LEU A 49 3.53 -24.27 -5.85
C LEU A 49 4.61 -25.35 -5.99
N ALA A 50 5.86 -25.07 -5.60
CA ALA A 50 6.93 -26.06 -5.59
C ALA A 50 6.54 -27.30 -4.78
N THR A 51 5.94 -27.12 -3.61
CA THR A 51 5.50 -28.23 -2.75
C THR A 51 4.40 -29.03 -3.43
N ALA A 52 3.38 -28.38 -3.98
CA ALA A 52 2.28 -29.05 -4.69
C ALA A 52 2.77 -29.85 -5.90
N PHE A 53 3.61 -29.25 -6.74
CA PHE A 53 4.18 -29.92 -7.92
C PHE A 53 5.18 -31.02 -7.55
N SER A 54 5.92 -30.87 -6.43
CA SER A 54 6.80 -31.92 -5.92
C SER A 54 6.02 -33.16 -5.51
N VAL A 55 4.91 -33.00 -4.78
CA VAL A 55 4.05 -34.11 -4.36
C VAL A 55 3.47 -34.83 -5.58
N ILE A 56 2.93 -34.08 -6.55
CA ILE A 56 2.39 -34.64 -7.80
C ILE A 56 3.50 -35.36 -8.59
N GLY A 57 4.67 -34.72 -8.74
CA GLY A 57 5.82 -35.27 -9.45
C GLY A 57 6.35 -36.56 -8.80
N ALA A 58 6.41 -36.60 -7.48
CA ALA A 58 6.79 -37.80 -6.74
C ALA A 58 5.75 -38.92 -6.90
N SER A 59 4.45 -38.60 -6.81
CA SER A 59 3.36 -39.58 -7.02
C SER A 59 3.41 -40.21 -8.41
N ILE A 60 3.64 -39.42 -9.46
CA ILE A 60 3.79 -39.93 -10.83
C ILE A 60 5.12 -40.67 -10.99
N GLY A 61 6.18 -40.17 -10.36
CA GLY A 61 7.53 -40.72 -10.42
C GLY A 61 7.67 -42.15 -9.90
N PHE A 62 6.75 -42.65 -9.07
CA PHE A 62 6.68 -44.07 -8.71
C PHE A 62 6.49 -45.00 -9.92
N LYS A 63 5.94 -44.50 -11.03
CA LYS A 63 5.73 -45.27 -12.27
C LYS A 63 6.82 -45.05 -13.31
N LEU A 64 7.72 -44.09 -13.13
CA LEU A 64 8.74 -43.73 -14.11
C LEU A 64 10.11 -44.29 -13.75
N ALA A 65 10.92 -44.56 -14.77
CA ALA A 65 12.21 -45.25 -14.64
C ALA A 65 13.22 -44.55 -13.71
N TRP A 66 13.16 -43.23 -13.57
CA TRP A 66 14.05 -42.47 -12.69
C TRP A 66 13.56 -42.40 -11.24
N GLY A 67 12.37 -42.92 -10.94
CA GLY A 67 11.83 -43.01 -9.59
C GLY A 67 11.26 -41.69 -9.02
N PRO A 68 10.60 -41.78 -7.86
CA PRO A 68 9.82 -40.68 -7.28
C PRO A 68 10.67 -39.48 -6.83
N ILE A 69 11.92 -39.69 -6.43
CA ILE A 69 12.80 -38.63 -5.92
C ILE A 69 13.15 -37.63 -7.03
N TYR A 70 13.61 -38.12 -8.18
CA TYR A 70 14.03 -37.26 -9.29
C TYR A 70 12.85 -36.50 -9.89
N TRP A 71 11.72 -37.17 -10.11
CA TRP A 71 10.51 -36.52 -10.63
C TRP A 71 9.88 -35.54 -9.64
N GLY A 72 9.96 -35.82 -8.33
CA GLY A 72 9.58 -34.87 -7.29
C GLY A 72 10.45 -33.61 -7.30
N LEU A 73 11.78 -33.75 -7.41
CA LEU A 73 12.70 -32.61 -7.49
C LEU A 73 12.47 -31.75 -8.74
N ILE A 74 12.26 -32.39 -9.90
CA ILE A 74 11.95 -31.69 -11.15
C ILE A 74 10.61 -30.96 -11.02
N GLY A 75 9.60 -31.60 -10.43
CA GLY A 75 8.30 -30.97 -10.14
C GLY A 75 8.45 -29.76 -9.23
N ALA A 76 9.23 -29.87 -8.16
CA ALA A 76 9.51 -28.77 -7.24
C ALA A 76 10.17 -27.58 -7.94
N ALA A 77 11.20 -27.84 -8.75
CA ALA A 77 11.92 -26.79 -9.49
C ALA A 77 11.00 -26.08 -10.49
N LEU A 78 10.22 -26.84 -11.27
CA LEU A 78 9.26 -26.27 -12.21
C LEU A 78 8.16 -25.48 -11.50
N GLY A 79 7.62 -26.01 -10.41
CA GLY A 79 6.60 -25.33 -9.60
C GLY A 79 7.10 -24.03 -9.00
N PHE A 80 8.33 -24.01 -8.50
CA PHE A 80 8.97 -22.80 -7.99
C PHE A 80 9.16 -21.75 -9.08
N VAL A 81 9.72 -22.14 -10.23
CA VAL A 81 9.97 -21.22 -11.36
C VAL A 81 8.66 -20.65 -11.89
N LEU A 82 7.62 -21.48 -12.06
CA LEU A 82 6.30 -21.03 -12.49
C LEU A 82 5.67 -20.08 -11.48
N GLY A 83 5.68 -20.43 -10.18
CA GLY A 83 5.14 -19.57 -9.14
C GLY A 83 5.85 -18.23 -9.04
N PHE A 84 7.17 -18.24 -9.15
CA PHE A 84 7.99 -17.04 -9.19
C PHE A 84 7.71 -16.18 -10.44
N ALA A 85 7.60 -16.80 -11.62
CA ALA A 85 7.29 -16.11 -12.87
C ALA A 85 5.90 -15.45 -12.85
N ILE A 86 4.87 -16.16 -12.37
CA ILE A 86 3.50 -15.62 -12.22
C ILE A 86 3.51 -14.41 -11.29
N ARG A 87 4.23 -14.51 -10.16
CA ARG A 87 4.31 -13.43 -9.19
C ARG A 87 5.04 -12.22 -9.75
N LEU A 88 6.19 -12.42 -10.40
CA LEU A 88 6.94 -11.34 -11.06
C LEU A 88 6.10 -10.64 -12.15
N TYR A 89 5.37 -11.41 -12.96
CA TYR A 89 4.49 -10.85 -13.99
C TYR A 89 3.38 -10.00 -13.36
N THR A 90 2.75 -10.49 -12.30
CA THR A 90 1.69 -9.77 -11.56
C THR A 90 2.22 -8.50 -10.89
N GLU A 91 3.38 -8.58 -10.25
CA GLU A 91 4.04 -7.44 -9.60
C GLU A 91 4.40 -6.37 -10.64
N LYS A 92 5.02 -6.77 -11.75
CA LYS A 92 5.58 -5.85 -12.75
C LYS A 92 4.51 -5.21 -13.64
N ILE A 93 3.43 -5.93 -13.95
CA ILE A 93 2.42 -5.46 -14.91
C ILE A 93 1.16 -4.98 -14.21
N PHE A 94 0.57 -5.80 -13.32
CA PHE A 94 -0.70 -5.46 -12.69
C PHE A 94 -0.53 -4.39 -11.60
N LYS A 95 0.47 -4.50 -10.73
CA LYS A 95 0.68 -3.48 -9.69
C LYS A 95 1.16 -2.14 -10.29
N LYS A 96 1.96 -2.18 -11.36
CA LYS A 96 2.38 -0.96 -12.09
C LYS A 96 1.19 -0.24 -12.74
N LYS A 97 0.27 -0.97 -13.39
CA LYS A 97 -0.99 -0.41 -13.92
C LYS A 97 -1.90 0.11 -12.81
N LYS A 98 -2.07 -0.62 -11.71
CA LYS A 98 -2.89 -0.19 -10.57
C LYS A 98 -2.33 1.04 -9.87
N ARG A 99 -1.00 1.23 -9.86
CA ARG A 99 -0.32 2.44 -9.35
C ARG A 99 -0.53 3.65 -10.25
N LEU A 100 -0.54 3.46 -11.57
CA LEU A 100 -0.91 4.52 -12.52
C LEU A 100 -2.38 4.95 -12.38
N LEU A 101 -3.26 4.00 -12.06
CA LEU A 101 -4.70 4.25 -11.87
C LEU A 101 -5.04 4.84 -10.49
N LYS A 102 -4.29 4.49 -9.43
CA LYS A 102 -4.38 5.14 -8.09
C LYS A 102 -3.60 6.46 -8.09
N GLY A 103 -4.02 7.39 -8.94
CA GLY A 103 -3.52 8.77 -8.95
C GLY A 103 -3.38 9.32 -7.52
N LYS A 104 -2.27 10.02 -7.29
CA LYS A 104 -1.85 10.68 -6.05
C LYS A 104 -3.05 10.99 -5.14
N LYS A 105 -3.20 10.26 -4.03
CA LYS A 105 -3.99 10.75 -2.90
C LYS A 105 -3.28 11.98 -2.38
N SER A 106 -3.53 13.16 -2.92
CA SER A 106 -2.97 14.39 -2.38
C SER A 106 -3.59 14.57 -1.01
N GLU A 107 -2.91 14.08 0.03
CA GLU A 107 -3.19 14.51 1.38
C GLU A 107 -2.86 16.00 1.44
N ILE A 108 -3.64 16.79 2.17
CA ILE A 108 -3.44 18.23 2.29
C ILE A 108 -3.39 18.51 3.78
N ILE A 109 -2.31 19.18 4.22
CA ILE A 109 -2.27 19.76 5.57
C ILE A 109 -2.92 21.14 5.48
N LEU A 110 -3.85 21.38 6.40
CA LEU A 110 -4.50 22.67 6.58
C LEU A 110 -4.10 23.21 7.96
N ILE A 111 -3.51 24.40 7.99
CA ILE A 111 -3.19 25.15 9.21
C ILE A 111 -4.09 26.37 9.20
N ILE A 112 -4.84 26.56 10.29
CA ILE A 112 -5.81 27.65 10.41
C ILE A 112 -5.46 28.46 11.65
N ASP A 113 -5.19 29.74 11.45
CA ASP A 113 -5.01 30.70 12.54
C ASP A 113 -6.38 31.31 12.92
N CYS A 114 -6.78 31.11 14.17
CA CYS A 114 -8.09 31.51 14.66
C CYS A 114 -8.04 31.85 16.15
N GLN A 115 -9.04 32.59 16.62
CA GLN A 115 -9.19 32.88 18.04
C GLN A 115 -9.64 31.61 18.80
N ASP A 116 -9.32 31.52 20.09
CA ASP A 116 -9.71 30.40 20.95
C ASP A 116 -11.23 30.13 20.94
N SER A 117 -12.04 31.19 20.82
CA SER A 117 -13.51 31.10 20.72
C SER A 117 -14.00 30.42 19.44
N GLN A 118 -13.19 30.40 18.37
CA GLN A 118 -13.52 29.82 17.07
C GLN A 118 -12.93 28.42 16.89
N ALA A 119 -12.03 27.99 17.77
CA ALA A 119 -11.30 26.73 17.64
C ALA A 119 -12.21 25.49 17.72
N GLU A 120 -13.26 25.52 18.53
CA GLU A 120 -14.24 24.42 18.63
C GLU A 120 -15.06 24.27 17.34
N LEU A 121 -15.59 25.39 16.83
CA LEU A 121 -16.36 25.40 15.57
C LEU A 121 -15.54 24.89 14.39
N ILE A 122 -14.27 25.30 14.29
CA ILE A 122 -13.39 24.89 13.20
C ILE A 122 -13.05 23.41 13.29
N GLU A 123 -12.82 22.89 14.49
CA GLU A 123 -12.59 21.46 14.71
C GLU A 123 -13.79 20.62 14.23
N GLU A 124 -15.01 21.03 14.58
CA GLU A 124 -16.24 20.37 14.12
C GLU A 124 -16.34 20.39 12.59
N ILE A 125 -16.12 21.55 11.96
CA ILE A 125 -16.14 21.68 10.49
C ILE A 125 -15.10 20.74 9.85
N LEU A 126 -13.90 20.60 10.42
CA LEU A 126 -12.87 19.71 9.88
C LEU A 126 -13.27 18.24 10.00
N TRP A 127 -13.85 17.83 11.13
CA TRP A 127 -14.36 16.47 11.31
C TRP A 127 -15.53 16.16 10.35
N ASP A 128 -16.47 17.08 10.19
CA ASP A 128 -17.59 16.95 9.25
C ASP A 128 -17.15 16.83 7.79
N HIS A 129 -15.95 17.34 7.48
CA HIS A 129 -15.35 17.24 6.15
C HIS A 129 -14.27 16.14 6.07
N PHE A 130 -14.36 15.12 6.92
CA PHE A 130 -13.54 13.90 6.91
C PHE A 130 -12.03 14.16 7.09
N ALA A 131 -11.65 15.08 7.98
CA ALA A 131 -10.26 15.20 8.39
C ALA A 131 -9.71 13.87 8.90
N LEU A 132 -8.48 13.52 8.50
CA LEU A 132 -7.78 12.32 9.00
C LEU A 132 -7.38 12.48 10.47
N GLY A 133 -7.21 13.72 10.92
CA GLY A 133 -6.90 14.09 12.29
C GLY A 133 -6.83 15.61 12.42
N VAL A 134 -7.09 16.12 13.63
CA VAL A 134 -7.04 17.55 13.97
C VAL A 134 -6.21 17.71 15.23
N ALA A 135 -5.40 18.77 15.29
CA ALA A 135 -4.64 19.13 16.48
C ALA A 135 -4.79 20.64 16.74
N LYS A 136 -5.06 21.01 17.99
CA LYS A 136 -5.08 22.40 18.45
C LYS A 136 -3.72 22.74 19.06
N ILE A 137 -3.12 23.84 18.62
CA ILE A 137 -1.87 24.35 19.17
C ILE A 137 -2.19 25.70 19.81
N THR A 138 -2.05 25.79 21.13
CA THR A 138 -2.10 27.07 21.84
C THR A 138 -0.68 27.58 22.01
N SER A 139 -0.34 28.69 21.36
CA SER A 139 0.90 29.41 21.70
C SER A 139 0.70 30.05 23.07
N LYS A 140 1.25 29.44 24.12
CA LYS A 140 1.45 30.18 25.37
C LYS A 140 2.45 31.30 25.11
N PRO A 141 2.21 32.53 25.62
CA PRO A 141 3.21 33.60 25.60
C PRO A 141 4.46 33.21 26.42
#